data_AF-A0A844G5W9-F1
#
_entry.id   AF-A0A844G5W9-F1
#
_cell.length_a   1.000
_cell.length_b   1.000
_cell.length_c   1.000
_cell.angle_alpha   90.00
_cell.angle_beta   90.00
_cell.angle_gamma   90.00
#
_symmetry.space_group_name_H-M   'P 1'
#
loop_
_entity.id
_entity.type
_entity.pdbx_description
1 polymer ?
#
loop_
_entity_poly.entity_id
_entity_poly.type
_entity_poly.pdbx_seq_one_letter_code
_entity_poly.pdbx_strand_id
1 'polypeptide(L)'
;MKKVTLMFAGAVVAAGLLAGCGSSVDENKTPEQIRQEIASWDSAKIQKAVDEYTKAIAAKTEELNAALAKVKDLSPQELLGDKGRQLKAEADKIGESLKKLKDNMAAYAEGLKAKAAK
;
A
#
# COMPACT_ATOMS: atom_id res chain seq x y z
N MET A 1 6.31 -10.56 44.14
CA MET A 1 5.63 -9.28 43.80
C MET A 1 6.69 -8.36 43.21
N LYS A 2 6.62 -7.78 42.01
CA LYS A 2 5.59 -7.60 40.99
C LYS A 2 6.27 -7.59 39.60
N LYS A 3 5.84 -8.52 38.74
CA LYS A 3 5.66 -8.41 37.28
C LYS A 3 6.85 -7.93 36.44
N VAL A 4 7.72 -8.87 36.09
CA VAL A 4 8.46 -8.86 34.82
C VAL A 4 7.47 -9.28 33.73
N THR A 5 6.82 -8.31 33.08
CA THR A 5 6.02 -8.57 31.87
C THR A 5 6.90 -8.28 30.66
N LEU A 6 7.67 -9.32 30.34
CA LEU A 6 8.38 -9.53 29.10
C LEU A 6 7.35 -9.92 28.03
N MET A 7 6.91 -8.98 27.19
CA MET A 7 6.20 -9.28 25.94
C MET A 7 6.23 -8.10 24.97
N PHE A 8 7.44 -7.66 24.60
CA PHE A 8 7.66 -6.98 23.32
C PHE A 8 7.62 -8.03 22.21
N ALA A 9 6.42 -8.51 21.88
CA ALA A 9 6.15 -9.17 20.61
C ALA A 9 5.75 -8.11 19.58
N GLY A 10 6.65 -7.14 19.36
CA GLY A 10 6.59 -6.24 18.22
C GLY A 10 7.20 -6.98 17.05
N ALA A 11 6.34 -7.58 16.25
CA ALA A 11 6.68 -8.33 15.05
C ALA A 11 7.79 -7.61 14.26
N VAL A 12 8.81 -8.40 13.94
CA VAL A 12 9.88 -8.10 13.01
C VAL A 12 9.32 -7.32 11.83
N VAL A 13 9.56 -6.01 11.80
CA VAL A 13 9.51 -5.22 10.57
C VAL A 13 10.68 -5.75 9.78
N ALA A 14 10.42 -6.82 9.02
CA ALA A 14 11.29 -7.27 7.97
C ALA A 14 11.40 -6.09 7.02
N ALA A 15 12.45 -5.30 7.21
CA ALA A 15 12.88 -4.30 6.26
C ALA A 15 12.99 -5.04 4.92
N GLY A 16 12.04 -4.75 4.03
CA GLY A 16 12.01 -5.18 2.64
C GLY A 16 13.19 -4.58 1.90
N LEU A 17 14.38 -5.06 2.23
CA LEU A 17 15.59 -4.93 1.48
C LEU A 17 15.56 -6.03 0.44
N LEU A 18 14.88 -5.81 -0.69
CA LEU A 18 15.12 -6.47 -1.97
C LEU A 18 14.33 -5.74 -3.07
N ALA A 19 14.94 -4.69 -3.62
CA ALA A 19 14.85 -4.28 -5.03
C ALA A 19 13.47 -4.30 -5.73
N GLY A 20 12.50 -3.57 -5.20
CA GLY A 20 11.31 -3.09 -5.92
C GLY A 20 10.94 -1.72 -5.34
N CYS A 21 10.52 -0.77 -6.17
CA CYS A 21 10.30 0.63 -5.80
C CYS A 21 9.61 0.76 -4.43
N GLY A 22 10.35 1.30 -3.46
CA GLY A 22 10.02 1.29 -2.04
C GLY A 22 8.76 2.08 -1.72
N SER A 23 7.62 1.40 -1.64
CA SER A 23 6.47 1.93 -0.92
C SER A 23 6.81 1.84 0.56
N SER A 24 6.98 2.98 1.23
CA SER A 24 7.26 3.07 2.68
C SER A 24 6.06 2.64 3.55
N VAL A 25 5.01 2.10 2.92
CA VAL A 25 3.72 1.76 3.51
C VAL A 25 3.39 0.30 3.25
N ASP A 26 2.76 -0.35 4.22
CA ASP A 26 2.38 -1.76 4.14
C ASP A 26 0.97 -1.92 3.55
N GLU A 27 0.91 -2.40 2.31
CA GLU A 27 -0.34 -2.66 1.60
C GLU A 27 -1.13 -3.87 2.13
N ASN A 28 -0.53 -4.73 2.96
CA ASN A 28 -1.20 -5.92 3.49
C ASN A 28 -1.82 -5.70 4.88
N LYS A 29 -1.76 -4.47 5.40
CA LYS A 29 -2.48 -4.09 6.61
C LYS A 29 -3.98 -4.29 6.43
N THR A 30 -4.63 -4.85 7.45
CA THR A 30 -6.09 -4.95 7.48
C THR A 30 -6.70 -3.64 7.98
N PRO A 31 -7.97 -3.35 7.62
CA PRO A 31 -8.69 -2.19 8.16
C PRO A 31 -8.71 -2.17 9.69
N GLU A 32 -8.82 -3.34 10.34
CA GLU A 32 -8.80 -3.48 11.79
C GLU A 32 -7.46 -3.06 12.40
N GLN A 33 -6.33 -3.47 11.79
CA GLN A 33 -5.00 -3.04 12.23
C GLN A 33 -4.82 -1.53 12.11
N ILE A 34 -5.30 -0.95 11.00
CA ILE A 34 -5.26 0.50 10.76
C ILE A 34 -6.07 1.24 11.83
N ARG A 35 -7.29 0.77 12.14
CA ARG A 35 -8.12 1.35 13.22
C ARG A 35 -7.44 1.29 14.59
N GLN A 36 -6.75 0.18 14.91
CA GLN A 36 -6.01 0.03 16.16
C GLN A 36 -4.84 1.03 16.26
N GLU A 37 -4.09 1.21 15.17
CA GLU A 37 -3.01 2.20 15.12
C GLU A 37 -3.55 3.62 15.33
N ILE A 38 -4.58 4.00 14.57
CA ILE A 38 -5.25 5.31 14.63
C ILE A 38 -5.75 5.64 16.04
N ALA A 39 -6.29 4.65 16.76
CA ALA A 39 -6.77 4.86 18.13
C ALA A 39 -5.66 5.42 19.05
N SER A 40 -4.43 4.94 18.87
CA SER A 40 -3.25 5.34 19.65
C SER A 40 -2.48 6.54 19.09
N TRP A 41 -2.78 7.00 17.88
CA TRP A 41 -2.04 8.07 17.20
C TRP A 41 -2.73 9.43 17.30
N ASP A 42 -1.96 10.52 17.27
CA ASP A 42 -2.51 11.86 17.08
C ASP A 42 -2.84 12.14 15.59
N SER A 43 -3.58 13.22 15.35
CA SER A 43 -4.01 13.62 14.01
C SER A 43 -2.84 13.91 13.07
N ALA A 44 -1.71 14.43 13.57
CA ALA A 44 -0.54 14.73 12.74
C ALA A 44 0.12 13.44 12.23
N LYS A 45 0.22 12.42 13.08
CA LYS A 45 0.76 11.11 12.70
C LYS A 45 -0.16 10.38 11.72
N ILE A 46 -1.47 10.48 11.90
CA ILE A 46 -2.45 9.92 10.94
C ILE A 46 -2.35 10.65 9.59
N GLN A 47 -2.27 11.99 9.59
CA GLN A 47 -2.08 12.78 8.37
C GLN A 47 -0.79 12.37 7.63
N LYS A 48 0.32 12.21 8.36
CA LYS A 48 1.58 11.75 7.76
C LYS A 48 1.44 10.38 7.08
N ALA A 49 0.69 9.45 7.68
CA ALA A 49 0.41 8.16 7.05
C ALA A 49 -0.41 8.35 5.77
N VAL A 50 -1.45 9.18 5.77
CA VAL A 50 -2.22 9.51 4.56
C VAL A 50 -1.31 10.08 3.46
N ASP A 51 -0.37 10.95 3.80
CA ASP A 51 0.57 11.54 2.84
C ASP A 51 1.55 10.49 2.26
N GLU A 52 2.03 9.56 3.09
CA GLU A 52 2.89 8.44 2.66
C GLU A 52 2.15 7.48 1.74
N TYR A 53 0.90 7.12 2.07
CA TYR A 53 0.04 6.32 1.18
C TYR A 53 -0.27 7.06 -0.12
N THR A 54 -0.51 8.37 -0.07
CA THR A 54 -0.73 9.19 -1.27
C THR A 54 0.46 9.14 -2.21
N LYS A 55 1.69 9.26 -1.69
CA LYS A 55 2.93 9.14 -2.47
C LYS A 55 3.09 7.74 -3.07
N ALA A 56 2.84 6.69 -2.28
CA ALA A 56 2.92 5.31 -2.75
C ALA A 56 1.90 5.02 -3.86
N ILE A 57 0.66 5.49 -3.71
CA ILE A 57 -0.38 5.38 -4.73
C ILE A 57 0.04 6.11 -6.00
N ALA A 58 0.60 7.32 -5.90
CA ALA A 58 1.06 8.08 -7.06
C ALA A 58 2.17 7.32 -7.81
N ALA A 59 3.22 6.88 -7.11
CA ALA A 59 4.32 6.11 -7.70
C ALA A 59 3.82 4.83 -8.39
N LYS A 60 2.94 4.09 -7.72
CA LYS A 60 2.41 2.83 -8.25
C LYS A 60 1.41 3.03 -9.38
N THR A 61 0.74 4.19 -9.44
CA THR A 61 -0.09 4.59 -10.58
C THR A 61 0.78 4.87 -11.80
N GLU A 62 1.94 5.50 -11.62
CA GLU A 62 2.92 5.68 -12.71
C GLU A 62 3.44 4.33 -13.23
N GLU A 63 3.75 3.38 -12.34
CA GLU A 63 4.12 2.01 -12.73
C GLU A 63 3.02 1.33 -13.54
N LEU A 64 1.75 1.45 -13.13
CA LEU A 64 0.61 0.92 -13.88
C LEU A 64 0.52 1.57 -15.26
N ASN A 65 0.63 2.89 -15.33
CA ASN A 65 0.57 3.63 -16.60
C ASN A 65 1.70 3.19 -17.55
N ALA A 66 2.91 2.98 -17.03
CA ALA A 66 4.04 2.49 -17.80
C ALA A 66 3.81 1.05 -18.30
N ALA A 67 3.26 0.16 -17.47
CA ALA A 67 2.89 -1.19 -17.90
C ALA A 67 1.81 -1.17 -19.00
N LEU A 68 0.78 -0.32 -18.84
CA LEU A 68 -0.27 -0.16 -19.83
C LEU A 68 0.24 0.46 -21.14
N ALA A 69 1.19 1.39 -21.09
CA ALA A 69 1.84 1.94 -22.28
C ALA A 69 2.56 0.83 -23.07
N LYS A 70 3.33 -0.02 -22.38
CA LYS A 70 3.99 -1.19 -23.01
C LYS A 70 2.98 -2.13 -23.65
N VAL A 71 1.81 -2.35 -23.03
CA VAL A 71 0.74 -3.17 -23.61
C VAL A 71 0.17 -2.53 -24.89
N LYS A 72 -0.01 -1.21 -24.91
CA LYS A 72 -0.54 -0.48 -26.09
C LYS A 72 0.43 -0.51 -27.27
N ASP A 73 1.72 -0.54 -27.01
CA ASP A 73 2.77 -0.59 -28.04
C ASP A 73 2.98 -2.00 -28.64
N LEU A 74 2.32 -3.03 -28.10
CA LEU A 74 2.42 -4.39 -28.64
C LEU A 74 1.59 -4.56 -29.92
N SER A 75 2.13 -5.35 -30.85
CA SER A 75 1.34 -5.86 -31.97
C SER A 75 0.23 -6.82 -31.50
N PRO A 76 -0.85 -7.02 -32.29
CA PRO A 76 -1.90 -7.99 -31.98
C PRO A 76 -1.37 -9.41 -31.73
N GLN A 77 -0.32 -9.82 -32.44
CA GLN A 77 0.32 -11.12 -32.28
C GLN A 77 1.07 -11.22 -30.93
N GLU A 78 1.76 -10.15 -30.51
CA GLU A 78 2.45 -10.11 -29.22
C GLU A 78 1.49 -10.03 -28.04
N LEU A 79 0.35 -9.34 -28.19
CA LEU A 79 -0.72 -9.28 -27.19
C LEU A 79 -1.28 -10.67 -26.87
N LEU A 80 -1.44 -11.51 -27.89
CA LEU A 80 -1.90 -12.89 -27.75
C LEU A 80 -0.76 -13.86 -27.36
N GLY A 81 0.49 -13.40 -27.42
CA GLY A 81 1.67 -14.16 -27.01
C GLY A 81 1.97 -14.10 -25.52
N ASP A 82 3.06 -14.73 -25.10
CA ASP A 82 3.49 -14.75 -23.69
C ASP A 82 3.79 -13.36 -23.15
N LYS A 83 4.37 -12.49 -23.98
CA LYS A 83 4.70 -11.11 -23.62
C LYS A 83 3.47 -10.29 -23.24
N GLY A 84 2.40 -10.36 -24.06
CA GLY A 84 1.13 -9.71 -23.75
C GLY A 84 0.47 -10.25 -22.48
N ARG A 85 0.47 -11.58 -22.30
CA ARG A 85 -0.02 -12.21 -21.06
C ARG A 85 0.75 -11.77 -19.82
N GLN A 86 2.08 -11.71 -19.89
CA GLN A 86 2.92 -11.28 -18.78
C GLN A 86 2.67 -9.82 -18.41
N LEU A 87 2.68 -8.91 -19.39
CA LEU A 87 2.42 -7.49 -19.12
C LEU A 87 1.02 -7.25 -18.57
N LYS A 88 0.02 -8.01 -19.06
CA LYS A 88 -1.33 -7.96 -18.50
C LYS A 88 -1.35 -8.43 -17.04
N ALA A 89 -0.71 -9.57 -16.73
CA ALA A 89 -0.62 -10.07 -15.36
C ALA A 89 0.13 -9.11 -14.42
N GLU A 90 1.17 -8.43 -14.90
CA GLU A 90 1.85 -7.36 -14.17
C GLU A 90 0.92 -6.18 -13.89
N ALA A 91 0.20 -5.70 -14.91
CA ALA A 91 -0.76 -4.61 -14.75
C ALA A 91 -1.89 -4.97 -13.78
N ASP A 92 -2.41 -6.21 -13.86
CA ASP A 92 -3.45 -6.71 -12.95
C ASP A 92 -2.91 -6.74 -11.49
N LYS A 93 -1.69 -7.25 -11.26
CA LYS A 93 -1.04 -7.23 -9.92
C LYS A 93 -0.80 -5.81 -9.38
N ILE A 94 -0.36 -4.88 -10.25
CA ILE A 94 -0.18 -3.48 -9.86
C ILE A 94 -1.53 -2.87 -9.49
N GLY A 95 -2.59 -3.18 -10.24
CA GLY A 95 -3.96 -2.75 -9.97
C GLY A 95 -4.50 -3.26 -8.64
N GLU A 96 -4.28 -4.54 -8.30
CA GLU A 96 -4.68 -5.12 -7.02
C GLU A 96 -3.99 -4.42 -5.84
N SER A 97 -2.68 -4.19 -5.96
CA SER A 97 -1.92 -3.49 -4.92
C SER A 97 -2.33 -2.02 -4.81
N LEU A 98 -2.61 -1.33 -5.93
CA LEU A 98 -3.18 0.02 -5.91
C LEU A 98 -4.52 0.08 -5.17
N LYS A 99 -5.38 -0.93 -5.37
CA LYS A 99 -6.64 -1.03 -4.65
C LYS A 99 -6.41 -1.17 -3.15
N LYS A 100 -5.51 -2.07 -2.72
CA LYS A 100 -5.16 -2.24 -1.30
C LYS A 100 -4.63 -0.94 -0.68
N LEU A 101 -3.71 -0.26 -1.37
CA LEU A 101 -3.16 1.01 -0.89
C LEU A 101 -4.24 2.09 -0.74
N LYS A 102 -5.17 2.19 -1.68
CA LYS A 102 -6.30 3.13 -1.63
C LYS A 102 -7.26 2.79 -0.49
N ASP A 103 -7.59 1.51 -0.32
CA ASP A 103 -8.48 1.04 0.75
C ASP A 103 -7.84 1.32 2.13
N ASN A 104 -6.54 1.09 2.28
CA ASN A 104 -5.80 1.41 3.51
C ASN A 104 -5.73 2.93 3.77
N MET A 105 -5.42 3.73 2.75
CA MET A 105 -5.42 5.20 2.85
C MET A 105 -6.79 5.74 3.28
N ALA A 106 -7.88 5.18 2.73
CA ALA A 106 -9.23 5.57 3.09
C ALA A 106 -9.51 5.32 4.58
N ALA A 107 -9.07 4.18 5.13
CA ALA A 107 -9.21 3.89 6.55
C ALA A 107 -8.44 4.89 7.45
N TYR A 108 -7.23 5.30 7.05
CA TYR A 108 -6.50 6.38 7.76
C TYR A 108 -7.22 7.73 7.66
N ALA A 109 -7.73 8.09 6.48
CA ALA A 109 -8.47 9.34 6.27
C ALA A 109 -9.79 9.38 7.06
N GLU A 110 -10.52 8.27 7.15
CA GLU A 110 -11.70 8.14 7.99
C GLU A 110 -11.36 8.31 9.47
N GLY A 111 -10.28 7.68 9.94
CA GLY A 111 -9.79 7.85 11.30
C GLY A 111 -9.42 9.29 11.63
N LEU A 112 -8.79 10.00 10.70
CA LEU A 112 -8.47 11.42 10.84
C LEU A 112 -9.73 12.28 10.99
N LYS A 113 -10.74 12.06 10.12
CA LYS A 113 -12.03 12.76 10.20
C LYS A 113 -12.74 12.48 11.53
N ALA A 114 -12.74 11.22 11.98
CA ALA A 114 -13.34 10.84 13.25
C ALA A 114 -12.64 11.49 14.46
N LYS A 115 -11.33 11.73 14.40
CA LYS A 115 -10.61 12.49 15.43
C LYS A 115 -10.89 13.99 15.38
N ALA A 116 -11.04 14.57 14.19
CA ALA A 116 -11.34 16.00 14.03
C ALA A 116 -12.76 16.37 14.48
N ALA A 117 -13.69 15.39 14.51
CA ALA A 117 -15.07 15.57 14.95
C ALA A 117 -15.27 15.38 16.47
N LYS A 118 -14.22 15.06 17.23
CA LYS A 118 -14.22 14.94 18.69
C LYS A 118 -13.57 16.14 19.34
#